data_AF-A0A5J5BYE1-F1
#
_entry.id   AF-A0A5J5BYE1-F1
#
_cell.length_a   1.000
_cell.length_b   1.000
_cell.length_c   1.000
_cell.angle_alpha   90.00
_cell.angle_beta   90.00
_cell.angle_gamma   90.00
#
_symmetry.space_group_name_H-M   'P 1'
#
loop_
_entity.id
_entity.type
_entity.pdbx_description
1 polymer ?
#
loop_
_entity_poly.entity_id
_entity_poly.type
_entity_poly.pdbx_seq_one_letter_code
_entity_poly.pdbx_strand_id
1 'polypeptide(L)'
;MILSALLTSVGINLGLCFLFLTLYSILRKQPGNANVYAPRLVAEGKSQQRSDFNLERLLPSASWVGRAWKLSEADFLSISGLDAVVFMRIFIFGLRVFTFAGIVGIFILLPVNYTGNQLNIDFSDLQNKSLDSFSISNVNDGSNRLWIHFCAAYVFTAVTCYLLYFEYNYISSKRIACFYSSKPQPHQFTILVQSIPVSSGSNFSESVERFFTEHYPSVYLSHFVVCRTSKLQGLISDADKLYRRLAHLKSTNHTQQRFRHGGFLGLFRRRVDLDYYEKKLDDLEDNMRMEQSSMVGKEVPAAFVSFKSRFGASNSFTHPTRGKPHRLS
;
A
#
# COMPACT_ATOMS: atom_id res chain seq x y z
N MET A 1 -25.24 24.97 6.69
CA MET A 1 -23.85 25.24 7.13
C MET A 1 -23.50 26.68 6.76
N ILE A 2 -22.89 27.45 7.66
CA ILE A 2 -22.63 28.88 7.43
C ILE A 2 -21.38 29.03 6.55
N LEU A 3 -21.44 29.93 5.57
CA LEU A 3 -20.34 30.19 4.64
C LEU A 3 -19.06 30.65 5.36
N SER A 4 -19.17 31.56 6.34
CA SER A 4 -18.03 32.02 7.15
C SER A 4 -17.29 30.90 7.89
N ALA A 5 -18.02 29.92 8.42
CA ALA A 5 -17.43 28.76 9.10
C ALA A 5 -16.64 27.87 8.12
N LEU A 6 -17.17 27.66 6.91
CA LEU A 6 -16.46 26.93 5.85
C LEU A 6 -15.17 27.66 5.44
N LEU A 7 -15.24 28.96 5.17
CA LEU A 7 -14.06 29.75 4.79
C LEU A 7 -12.99 29.75 5.87
N THR A 8 -13.39 29.90 7.15
CA THR A 8 -12.47 29.84 8.29
C THR A 8 -11.78 28.48 8.36
N SER A 9 -12.53 27.39 8.20
CA SER A 9 -11.97 26.03 8.17
C SER A 9 -10.98 25.83 7.01
N VAL A 10 -11.33 26.29 5.80
CA VAL A 10 -10.45 26.24 4.63
C VAL A 10 -9.16 27.02 4.89
N GLY A 11 -9.26 28.24 5.45
CA GLY A 11 -8.09 29.05 5.80
C GLY A 11 -7.15 28.38 6.79
N ILE A 12 -7.69 27.81 7.87
CA ILE A 12 -6.89 27.09 8.89
C ILE A 12 -6.21 25.85 8.28
N ASN A 13 -6.97 25.02 7.55
CA ASN A 13 -6.43 23.81 6.94
C ASN A 13 -5.38 24.11 5.86
N LEU A 14 -5.57 25.17 5.08
CA LEU A 14 -4.61 25.62 4.09
C LEU A 14 -3.34 26.16 4.75
N GLY A 15 -3.46 26.91 5.85
CA GLY A 15 -2.33 27.34 6.67
C GLY A 15 -1.52 26.16 7.23
N LEU A 16 -2.19 25.15 7.80
CA LEU A 16 -1.55 23.92 8.26
C LEU A 16 -0.88 23.15 7.12
N CYS A 17 -1.50 23.09 5.95
CA CYS A 17 -0.92 22.46 4.76
C CYS A 17 0.41 23.14 4.38
N PHE A 18 0.45 24.47 4.31
CA PHE A 18 1.70 25.20 4.04
C PHE A 18 2.75 24.98 5.13
N LEU A 19 2.36 24.93 6.40
CA LEU A 19 3.26 24.60 7.50
C LEU A 19 3.87 23.20 7.34
N PHE A 20 3.08 22.19 7.00
CA PHE A 20 3.59 20.84 6.80
C PHE A 20 4.45 20.71 5.54
N LEU A 21 4.09 21.38 4.44
CA LEU A 21 4.88 21.37 3.20
C LEU A 21 6.23 22.07 3.38
N THR A 22 6.27 23.16 4.15
CA THR A 22 7.52 23.86 4.49
C THR A 22 8.39 22.99 5.41
N LEU A 23 7.81 22.43 6.47
CA LEU A 23 8.50 21.50 7.36
C LEU A 23 9.04 20.28 6.61
N TYR A 24 8.23 19.65 5.77
CA TYR A 24 8.66 18.56 4.90
C TYR A 24 9.84 18.96 3.99
N SER A 25 9.77 20.15 3.38
CA SER A 25 10.82 20.65 2.49
C SER A 25 12.16 20.87 3.20
N ILE A 26 12.14 21.17 4.49
CA ILE A 26 13.34 21.31 5.34
C ILE A 26 13.82 19.94 5.83
N LEU A 27 12.93 19.16 6.45
CA LEU A 27 13.25 17.86 7.06
C LEU A 27 13.80 16.86 6.04
N ARG A 28 13.23 16.80 4.83
CA ARG A 28 13.69 15.90 3.77
C ARG A 28 15.12 16.18 3.32
N LYS A 29 15.57 17.43 3.47
CA LYS A 29 16.91 17.80 3.05
C LYS A 29 17.91 17.34 4.10
N GLN A 30 17.60 17.37 5.39
CA GLN A 30 18.56 17.07 6.47
C GLN A 30 19.20 15.67 6.34
N PRO A 31 20.53 15.54 6.48
CA PRO A 31 21.23 14.28 6.23
C PRO A 31 20.88 13.21 7.28
N GLY A 32 20.57 13.61 8.51
CA GLY A 32 20.13 12.71 9.58
C GLY A 32 18.79 12.01 9.29
N ASN A 33 17.94 12.61 8.44
CA ASN A 33 16.61 12.07 8.13
C ASN A 33 16.57 11.32 6.78
N ALA A 34 17.71 11.15 6.10
CA ALA A 34 17.76 10.49 4.78
C ALA A 34 17.22 9.05 4.82
N ASN A 35 17.43 8.34 5.93
CA ASN A 35 16.91 6.98 6.14
C ASN A 35 15.38 6.93 6.16
N VAL A 36 14.71 8.02 6.53
CA VAL A 36 13.24 8.11 6.63
C VAL A 36 12.64 8.61 5.32
N TYR A 37 13.18 9.70 4.75
CA TYR A 37 12.60 10.34 3.58
C TYR A 37 13.10 9.77 2.24
N ALA A 38 14.21 9.04 2.23
CA ALA A 38 14.79 8.45 1.03
C ALA A 38 15.33 7.02 1.26
N PRO A 39 14.53 6.10 1.86
CA PRO A 39 15.01 4.76 2.23
C PRO A 39 15.49 3.96 1.03
N ARG A 40 14.87 4.11 -0.14
CA ARG A 40 15.30 3.44 -1.39
C ARG A 40 16.68 3.91 -1.85
N LEU A 41 16.96 5.21 -1.79
CA LEU A 41 18.27 5.77 -2.17
C LEU A 41 19.38 5.34 -1.20
N VAL A 42 19.03 5.19 0.08
CA VAL A 42 19.93 4.65 1.11
C VAL A 42 20.19 3.16 0.89
N ALA A 43 19.14 2.37 0.64
CA ALA A 43 19.25 0.93 0.38
C ALA A 43 20.06 0.63 -0.90
N GLU A 44 19.92 1.47 -1.93
CA GLU A 44 20.72 1.37 -3.16
C GLU A 44 22.16 1.88 -3.01
N GLY A 45 22.55 2.40 -1.84
CA GLY A 45 23.89 2.96 -1.59
C GLY A 45 24.20 4.25 -2.38
N LYS A 46 23.21 4.81 -3.10
CA LYS A 46 23.36 6.03 -3.91
C LYS A 46 23.31 7.32 -3.09
N SER A 47 22.91 7.24 -1.82
CA SER A 47 23.00 8.35 -0.88
C SER A 47 24.44 8.53 -0.41
N GLN A 48 25.24 9.30 -1.16
CA GLN A 48 26.50 9.84 -0.61
C GLN A 48 26.15 10.75 0.57
N GLN A 49 26.46 10.28 1.78
CA GLN A 49 26.25 10.99 3.03
C GLN A 49 27.27 12.12 3.14
N ARG A 50 27.04 13.20 2.37
CA ARG A 50 27.83 14.44 2.48
C ARG A 50 27.45 15.09 3.82
N SER A 51 28.39 15.08 4.75
CA SER A 51 28.21 15.52 6.15
C SER A 51 28.17 17.04 6.32
N ASP A 52 28.25 17.80 5.24
CA ASP A 52 28.39 19.25 5.32
C ASP A 52 27.04 19.90 5.60
N PHE A 53 26.97 20.62 6.72
CA PHE A 53 25.83 21.43 7.10
C PHE A 53 25.84 22.73 6.29
N ASN A 54 24.96 22.82 5.29
CA ASN A 54 24.74 24.06 4.54
C ASN A 54 23.47 24.76 5.03
N LEU A 55 23.54 26.06 5.32
CA LEU A 55 22.38 26.88 5.72
C LEU A 55 21.31 26.95 4.62
N GLU A 56 21.70 26.82 3.34
CA GLU A 56 20.78 26.70 2.20
C GLU A 56 19.84 25.49 2.30
N ARG A 57 20.17 24.51 3.15
CA ARG A 57 19.38 23.31 3.42
C ARG A 57 18.13 23.59 4.27
N LEU A 58 18.13 24.70 5.01
CA LEU A 58 16.99 25.17 5.82
C LEU A 58 16.01 26.04 5.01
N LEU A 59 16.39 26.49 3.81
CA LEU A 59 15.47 27.22 2.94
C LEU A 59 14.44 26.25 2.33
N PRO A 60 13.12 26.47 2.50
CA PRO A 60 12.11 25.65 1.86
C PRO A 60 12.23 25.80 0.34
N SER A 61 12.26 24.67 -0.39
CA SER A 61 12.34 24.69 -1.85
C SER A 61 11.23 23.85 -2.46
N ALA A 62 10.40 24.45 -3.32
CA ALA A 62 9.35 23.74 -4.07
C ALA A 62 9.89 22.91 -5.26
N SER A 63 11.21 22.84 -5.46
CA SER A 63 11.85 22.12 -6.57
C SER A 63 11.51 20.62 -6.62
N TRP A 64 11.15 20.01 -5.48
CA TRP A 64 10.71 18.62 -5.45
C TRP A 64 9.35 18.40 -6.11
N VAL A 65 8.44 19.39 -6.05
CA VAL A 65 7.12 19.33 -6.70
C VAL A 65 7.30 19.29 -8.22
N GLY A 66 8.12 20.21 -8.76
CA GLY A 66 8.42 20.23 -10.19
C GLY A 66 9.11 18.96 -10.69
N ARG A 67 10.01 18.36 -9.89
CA ARG A 67 10.61 17.06 -10.21
C ARG A 67 9.58 15.93 -10.21
N ALA A 68 8.66 15.92 -9.24
CA ALA A 68 7.61 14.91 -9.17
C ALA A 68 6.65 15.01 -10.37
N TRP A 69 6.36 16.22 -10.84
CA TRP A 69 5.47 16.45 -11.98
C TRP A 69 6.09 16.10 -13.34
N LYS A 70 7.41 16.21 -13.47
CA LYS A 70 8.12 15.91 -14.73
C LYS A 70 8.30 14.42 -15.01
N LEU A 71 8.03 13.55 -14.03
CA LEU A 71 8.26 12.11 -14.17
C LEU A 71 7.29 11.53 -15.20
N SER A 72 7.83 10.85 -16.22
CA SER A 72 7.01 10.20 -17.23
C SER A 72 6.32 8.94 -16.65
N GLU A 73 5.19 8.55 -17.23
CA GLU A 73 4.52 7.32 -16.81
C GLU A 73 5.40 6.07 -17.05
N ALA A 74 6.16 6.05 -18.14
CA ALA A 74 7.04 4.92 -18.46
C ALA A 74 8.16 4.76 -17.42
N ASP A 75 8.78 5.88 -17.01
CA ASP A 75 9.77 5.89 -15.94
C ASP A 75 9.12 5.45 -14.62
N PHE A 76 7.93 5.98 -14.31
CA PHE A 76 7.20 5.62 -13.10
C PHE A 76 6.84 4.14 -13.04
N LEU A 77 6.44 3.54 -14.16
CA LEU A 77 6.18 2.11 -14.29
C LEU A 77 7.43 1.28 -14.00
N SER A 78 8.59 1.69 -14.52
CA SER A 78 9.85 0.97 -14.31
C SER A 78 10.35 1.03 -12.86
N ILE A 79 10.11 2.15 -12.16
CA ILE A 79 10.61 2.39 -10.80
C ILE A 79 9.66 1.83 -9.74
N SER A 80 8.34 1.97 -9.95
CA SER A 80 7.33 1.68 -8.91
C SER A 80 6.40 0.51 -9.25
N GLY A 81 6.47 -0.02 -10.47
CA GLY A 81 5.63 -1.13 -10.93
C GLY A 81 4.24 -0.68 -11.39
N LEU A 82 3.48 -1.64 -11.93
CA LEU A 82 2.16 -1.40 -12.52
C LEU A 82 1.12 -0.95 -11.49
N ASP A 83 1.15 -1.52 -10.29
CA ASP A 83 0.18 -1.21 -9.23
C ASP A 83 0.23 0.27 -8.82
N ALA A 84 1.43 0.81 -8.66
CA ALA A 84 1.62 2.24 -8.38
C ALA A 84 1.08 3.13 -9.51
N VAL A 85 1.28 2.74 -10.77
CA VAL A 85 0.73 3.47 -11.94
C VAL A 85 -0.80 3.47 -11.91
N VAL A 86 -1.41 2.33 -11.62
CA VAL A 86 -2.88 2.22 -11.48
C VAL A 86 -3.37 3.11 -10.34
N PHE A 87 -2.71 3.08 -9.19
CA PHE A 87 -3.04 3.93 -8.05
C PHE A 87 -2.96 5.43 -8.40
N MET A 88 -1.89 5.87 -9.07
CA MET A 88 -1.77 7.26 -9.53
C MET A 88 -2.87 7.64 -10.54
N ARG A 89 -3.26 6.71 -11.41
CA ARG A 89 -4.33 6.92 -12.38
C ARG A 89 -5.69 7.11 -11.73
N ILE A 90 -5.96 6.53 -10.56
CA ILE A 90 -7.20 6.80 -9.81
C ILE A 90 -7.30 8.29 -9.46
N PHE A 91 -6.21 8.94 -9.05
CA PHE A 91 -6.20 10.38 -8.78
C PHE A 91 -6.37 11.21 -10.04
N ILE A 92 -5.71 10.84 -11.15
CA ILE A 92 -5.86 11.53 -12.44
C ILE A 92 -7.30 11.41 -12.96
N PHE A 93 -7.89 10.22 -12.86
CA PHE A 93 -9.27 9.95 -13.20
C PHE A 93 -10.23 10.79 -12.34
N GLY A 94 -10.03 10.78 -11.02
CA GLY A 94 -10.80 11.62 -10.10
C GLY A 94 -10.71 13.10 -10.47
N LEU A 95 -9.50 13.62 -10.72
CA LEU A 95 -9.31 15.01 -11.13
C LEU A 95 -10.05 15.33 -12.44
N ARG A 96 -10.04 14.44 -13.44
CA ARG A 96 -10.78 14.63 -14.69
C ARG A 96 -12.30 14.70 -14.47
N VAL A 97 -12.84 13.75 -13.70
CA VAL A 97 -14.28 13.69 -13.37
C VAL A 97 -14.70 14.92 -12.57
N PHE A 98 -13.95 15.29 -11.53
CA PHE A 98 -14.23 16.47 -10.72
C PHE A 98 -14.00 17.78 -11.46
N THR A 99 -13.07 17.85 -12.41
CA THR A 99 -12.92 19.04 -13.27
C THR A 99 -14.16 19.24 -14.12
N PHE A 100 -14.67 18.18 -14.74
CA PHE A 100 -15.91 18.23 -15.51
C PHE A 100 -17.11 18.61 -14.62
N ALA A 101 -17.26 17.94 -13.48
CA ALA A 101 -18.31 18.25 -12.50
C ALA A 101 -18.20 19.68 -11.97
N GLY A 102 -16.97 20.17 -11.76
CA GLY A 102 -16.70 21.52 -11.28
C GLY A 102 -17.11 22.57 -12.31
N ILE A 103 -16.82 22.36 -13.60
CA ILE A 103 -17.25 23.25 -14.68
C ILE A 103 -18.79 23.31 -14.73
N VAL A 104 -19.46 22.15 -14.78
CA VAL A 104 -20.93 22.09 -14.80
C VAL A 104 -21.52 22.71 -13.53
N GLY A 105 -20.93 22.40 -12.37
CA GLY A 105 -21.35 22.91 -11.07
C GLY A 105 -21.25 24.42 -10.99
N ILE A 106 -20.09 25.00 -11.32
CA ILE A 106 -19.81 26.43 -11.20
C ILE A 106 -20.57 27.25 -12.24
N PHE A 107 -20.61 26.79 -13.50
CA PHE A 107 -21.16 27.60 -14.59
C PHE A 107 -22.65 27.36 -14.86
N ILE A 108 -23.22 26.23 -14.45
CA ILE A 108 -24.62 25.87 -14.73
C ILE A 108 -25.43 25.77 -13.44
N LEU A 109 -25.06 24.85 -12.54
CA LEU A 109 -25.89 24.55 -11.37
C LEU A 109 -25.87 25.67 -10.32
N LEU A 110 -24.71 26.28 -10.07
CA LEU A 110 -24.57 27.31 -9.05
C LEU A 110 -25.36 28.60 -9.39
N PRO A 111 -25.34 29.14 -10.62
CA PRO A 111 -26.21 30.25 -11.01
C PRO A 111 -27.71 29.91 -10.94
N VAL A 112 -28.10 28.70 -11.36
CA VAL A 112 -29.49 28.23 -11.34
C VAL A 112 -30.02 28.13 -9.91
N ASN A 113 -29.21 27.59 -8.99
CA ASN A 113 -29.54 27.52 -7.57
C ASN A 113 -29.61 28.90 -6.94
N TYR A 114 -28.66 29.78 -7.24
CA TYR A 114 -28.60 31.12 -6.65
C TYR A 114 -29.79 32.01 -7.06
N THR A 115 -30.30 31.85 -8.29
CA THR A 115 -31.51 32.57 -8.75
C THR A 115 -32.82 32.00 -8.22
N GLY A 116 -32.78 30.94 -7.40
CA GLY A 116 -33.93 30.39 -6.70
C GLY A 116 -34.52 31.37 -5.67
N ASN A 117 -35.83 31.31 -5.48
CA ASN A 117 -36.58 32.22 -4.61
C ASN A 117 -37.22 31.51 -3.41
N GLN A 118 -36.87 30.24 -3.14
CA GLN A 118 -37.50 29.46 -2.07
C GLN A 118 -37.05 29.94 -0.68
N LEU A 119 -35.81 30.39 -0.57
CA LEU A 119 -35.29 31.00 0.65
C LEU A 119 -35.40 32.53 0.53
N ASN A 120 -35.84 33.20 1.60
CA ASN A 120 -35.92 34.65 1.63
C ASN A 120 -34.49 35.21 1.79
N ILE A 121 -33.90 35.70 0.69
CA ILE A 121 -32.49 36.13 0.65
C ILE A 121 -32.39 37.60 1.05
N ASP A 122 -31.89 37.87 2.26
CA ASP A 122 -31.44 39.20 2.65
C ASP A 122 -30.04 39.48 2.06
N PHE A 123 -29.89 40.59 1.34
CA PHE A 123 -28.67 40.92 0.59
C PHE A 123 -27.58 41.56 1.46
N SER A 124 -27.92 41.96 2.69
CA SER A 124 -27.04 42.71 3.58
C SER A 124 -26.03 41.85 4.37
N ASP A 125 -26.23 40.53 4.44
CA ASP A 125 -25.42 39.61 5.27
C ASP A 125 -24.87 38.40 4.49
N LEU A 126 -23.96 38.67 3.57
CA LEU A 126 -23.34 37.64 2.72
C LEU A 126 -22.45 36.66 3.51
N GLN A 127 -21.87 37.08 4.64
CA GLN A 127 -20.98 36.25 5.47
C GLN A 127 -21.72 35.23 6.32
N ASN A 128 -22.93 35.54 6.80
CA ASN A 128 -23.74 34.60 7.58
C ASN A 128 -24.71 33.77 6.73
N LYS A 129 -24.59 33.83 5.40
CA LYS A 129 -25.46 33.08 4.49
C LYS A 129 -25.29 31.57 4.64
N SER A 130 -26.41 30.84 4.66
CA SER A 130 -26.38 29.38 4.62
C SER A 130 -26.03 28.89 3.21
N LEU A 131 -25.20 27.85 3.11
CA LEU A 131 -24.88 27.16 1.86
C LEU A 131 -26.11 26.59 1.15
N ASP A 132 -27.24 26.45 1.85
CA ASP A 132 -28.51 25.98 1.28
C ASP A 132 -29.01 26.91 0.15
N SER A 133 -28.59 28.17 0.15
CA SER A 133 -28.87 29.13 -0.92
C SER A 133 -28.19 28.82 -2.26
N PHE A 134 -27.10 28.05 -2.24
CA PHE A 134 -26.40 27.57 -3.44
C PHE A 134 -26.75 26.11 -3.78
N SER A 135 -27.67 25.51 -3.04
CA SER A 135 -28.14 24.14 -3.20
C SER A 135 -29.48 24.09 -3.95
N ILE A 136 -29.88 22.88 -4.34
CA ILE A 136 -31.22 22.60 -4.88
C ILE A 136 -32.34 23.02 -3.91
N SER A 137 -32.04 23.13 -2.61
CA SER A 137 -32.97 23.60 -1.56
C SER A 137 -33.50 25.03 -1.78
N ASN A 138 -32.82 25.84 -2.61
CA ASN A 138 -33.29 27.18 -2.95
C ASN A 138 -34.23 27.20 -4.17
N VAL A 139 -34.44 26.06 -4.84
CA VAL A 139 -35.25 25.93 -6.05
C VAL A 139 -36.66 25.44 -5.70
N ASN A 140 -37.67 26.27 -5.97
CA ASN A 140 -39.08 25.98 -5.71
C ASN A 140 -39.53 24.58 -6.15
N ASP A 141 -40.33 23.92 -5.31
CA ASP A 141 -41.00 22.66 -5.65
C ASP A 141 -41.86 22.82 -6.90
N GLY A 142 -41.77 21.84 -7.82
CA GLY A 142 -42.49 21.87 -9.11
C GLY A 142 -41.90 22.82 -10.15
N SER A 143 -40.78 23.49 -9.88
CA SER A 143 -40.13 24.39 -10.83
C SER A 143 -39.51 23.65 -12.02
N ASN A 144 -39.66 24.21 -13.22
CA ASN A 144 -39.00 23.73 -14.44
C ASN A 144 -37.46 23.72 -14.32
N ARG A 145 -36.89 24.44 -13.35
CA ARG A 145 -35.44 24.46 -13.09
C ARG A 145 -34.91 23.12 -12.57
N LEU A 146 -35.74 22.30 -11.94
CA LEU A 146 -35.36 20.96 -11.49
C LEU A 146 -34.97 20.03 -12.66
N TRP A 147 -35.51 20.26 -13.85
CA TRP A 147 -35.10 19.55 -15.07
C TRP A 147 -33.63 19.81 -15.43
N ILE A 148 -33.07 20.98 -15.10
CA ILE A 148 -31.65 21.27 -15.33
C ILE A 148 -30.78 20.35 -14.45
N HIS A 149 -31.16 20.15 -13.19
CA HIS A 149 -30.48 19.21 -12.29
C HIS A 149 -30.57 17.78 -12.78
N PHE A 150 -31.76 17.36 -13.21
CA PHE A 150 -31.99 16.05 -13.78
C PHE A 150 -31.09 15.82 -15.01
N CYS A 151 -31.13 16.72 -15.99
CA CYS A 151 -30.28 16.64 -17.18
C CYS A 151 -28.79 16.64 -16.83
N ALA A 152 -28.35 17.51 -15.91
CA ALA A 152 -26.96 17.58 -15.46
C ALA A 152 -26.50 16.27 -14.82
N ALA A 153 -27.36 15.59 -14.04
CA ALA A 153 -27.06 14.29 -13.45
C ALA A 153 -26.84 13.22 -14.53
N TYR A 154 -27.73 13.13 -15.53
CA TYR A 154 -27.57 12.17 -16.64
C TYR A 154 -26.31 12.44 -17.46
N VAL A 155 -26.03 13.71 -17.78
CA VAL A 155 -24.82 14.11 -18.50
C VAL A 155 -23.58 13.75 -17.68
N PHE A 156 -23.59 14.02 -16.37
CA PHE A 156 -22.49 13.66 -15.47
C PHE A 156 -22.25 12.15 -15.41
N THR A 157 -23.32 11.36 -15.28
CA THR A 157 -23.22 9.90 -15.31
C THR A 157 -22.66 9.41 -16.64
N ALA A 158 -23.19 9.90 -17.77
CA ALA A 158 -22.73 9.50 -19.11
C ALA A 158 -21.24 9.82 -19.32
N VAL A 159 -20.79 11.03 -18.97
CA VAL A 159 -19.38 11.43 -19.07
C VAL A 159 -18.49 10.60 -18.13
N THR A 160 -18.94 10.32 -16.92
CA THR A 160 -18.20 9.48 -15.97
C THR A 160 -18.05 8.06 -16.48
N CYS A 161 -19.12 7.44 -16.98
CA CYS A 161 -19.09 6.11 -17.60
C CYS A 161 -18.19 6.07 -18.84
N TYR A 162 -18.24 7.12 -19.68
CA TYR A 162 -17.36 7.26 -20.84
C TYR A 162 -15.89 7.31 -20.41
N LEU A 163 -15.52 8.21 -19.48
CA LEU A 163 -14.15 8.31 -18.98
C LEU A 163 -13.68 7.01 -18.32
N LEU A 164 -14.57 6.33 -17.59
CA LEU A 164 -14.27 5.05 -16.95
C LEU A 164 -14.00 3.96 -17.98
N TYR A 165 -14.78 3.90 -19.06
CA TYR A 165 -14.55 2.95 -20.16
C TYR A 165 -13.17 3.14 -20.81
N PHE A 166 -12.78 4.39 -21.06
CA PHE A 166 -11.45 4.70 -21.62
C PHE A 166 -10.32 4.32 -20.67
N GLU A 167 -10.41 4.68 -19.39
CA GLU A 167 -9.39 4.31 -18.40
C GLU A 167 -9.33 2.79 -18.18
N TYR A 168 -10.48 2.11 -18.18
CA TYR A 168 -10.53 0.65 -18.06
C TYR A 168 -9.81 -0.04 -19.22
N ASN A 169 -10.11 0.35 -20.47
CA ASN A 169 -9.44 -0.20 -21.65
C ASN A 169 -7.93 0.06 -21.64
N TYR A 170 -7.54 1.26 -21.21
CA TYR A 170 -6.14 1.63 -21.08
C TYR A 170 -5.40 0.74 -20.05
N ILE A 171 -5.95 0.61 -18.85
CA ILE A 171 -5.37 -0.19 -17.76
C ILE A 171 -5.34 -1.67 -18.14
N SER A 172 -6.40 -2.18 -18.76
CA SER A 172 -6.47 -3.56 -19.23
C SER A 172 -5.36 -3.86 -20.24
N SER A 173 -5.17 -2.97 -21.22
CA SER A 173 -4.10 -3.09 -22.21
C SER A 173 -2.70 -3.05 -21.57
N LYS A 174 -2.48 -2.13 -20.62
CA LYS A 174 -1.22 -2.05 -19.87
C LYS A 174 -0.96 -3.27 -19.00
N ARG A 175 -1.99 -3.83 -18.37
CA ARG A 175 -1.89 -5.05 -17.57
C ARG A 175 -1.47 -6.24 -18.43
N ILE A 176 -2.07 -6.40 -19.61
CA ILE A 176 -1.72 -7.45 -20.56
C ILE A 176 -0.28 -7.26 -21.05
N ALA A 177 0.10 -6.05 -21.46
CA ALA A 177 1.47 -5.74 -21.89
C ALA A 177 2.50 -6.04 -20.78
N CYS A 178 2.19 -5.63 -19.54
CA CYS A 178 3.02 -5.92 -18.38
C CYS A 178 3.18 -7.43 -18.16
N PHE A 179 2.08 -8.20 -18.25
CA PHE A 179 2.11 -9.64 -18.09
C PHE A 179 3.02 -10.33 -19.12
N TYR A 180 2.97 -9.92 -20.40
CA TYR A 180 3.84 -10.47 -21.44
C TYR A 180 5.31 -10.05 -21.31
N SER A 181 5.58 -8.82 -20.85
CA SER A 181 6.94 -8.32 -20.65
C SER A 181 7.62 -8.84 -19.37
N SER A 182 6.83 -9.33 -18.41
CA SER A 182 7.33 -9.72 -17.08
C SER A 182 8.04 -11.08 -17.10
N LYS A 183 9.14 -11.17 -16.36
CA LYS A 183 9.84 -12.45 -16.13
C LYS A 183 8.90 -13.46 -15.47
N PRO A 184 9.05 -14.77 -15.75
CA PRO A 184 8.29 -15.81 -15.07
C PRO A 184 8.44 -15.70 -13.56
N GLN A 185 7.33 -15.50 -12.85
CA GLN A 185 7.31 -15.43 -11.39
C GLN A 185 6.70 -16.71 -10.82
N PRO A 186 7.16 -17.20 -9.64
CA PRO A 186 6.66 -18.45 -9.05
C PRO A 186 5.14 -18.51 -8.90
N HIS A 187 4.51 -17.39 -8.53
CA HIS A 187 3.06 -17.30 -8.34
C HIS A 187 2.24 -17.58 -9.63
N GLN A 188 2.87 -17.55 -10.81
CA GLN A 188 2.23 -17.87 -12.09
C GLN A 188 2.19 -19.38 -12.38
N PHE A 189 2.97 -20.16 -11.64
CA PHE A 189 3.12 -21.61 -11.81
C PHE A 189 2.59 -22.39 -10.61
N THR A 190 2.26 -21.70 -9.52
CA THR A 190 1.86 -22.34 -8.26
C THR A 190 0.41 -21.97 -7.93
N ILE A 191 -0.41 -22.96 -7.61
CA ILE A 191 -1.77 -22.77 -7.09
C ILE A 191 -1.82 -23.14 -5.61
N LEU A 192 -2.72 -22.50 -4.87
CA LEU A 192 -3.03 -22.88 -3.49
C LEU A 192 -4.25 -23.81 -3.51
N VAL A 193 -4.05 -25.05 -3.07
CA VAL A 193 -5.11 -26.03 -2.87
C VAL A 193 -5.50 -26.01 -1.39
N GLN A 194 -6.79 -25.91 -1.12
CA GLN A 194 -7.34 -25.90 0.25
C GLN A 194 -8.33 -27.04 0.43
N SER A 195 -8.60 -27.39 1.69
CA SER A 195 -9.58 -28.40 2.10
C SER A 195 -9.27 -29.80 1.53
N ILE A 196 -8.00 -30.21 1.62
CA ILE A 196 -7.56 -31.54 1.17
C ILE A 196 -8.21 -32.61 2.07
N PRO A 197 -8.94 -33.59 1.50
CA PRO A 197 -9.54 -34.67 2.28
C PRO A 197 -8.46 -35.64 2.79
N VAL A 198 -8.55 -36.01 4.06
CA VAL A 198 -7.70 -37.05 4.65
C VAL A 198 -8.42 -38.39 4.53
N SER A 199 -7.75 -39.37 3.91
CA SER A 199 -8.16 -40.77 4.00
C SER A 199 -7.40 -41.44 5.14
N SER A 200 -8.06 -42.31 5.91
CA SER A 200 -7.45 -43.02 7.02
C SER A 200 -6.19 -43.79 6.56
N GLY A 201 -5.01 -43.30 6.97
CA GLY A 201 -3.72 -43.93 6.69
C GLY A 201 -2.85 -43.27 5.60
N SER A 202 -3.32 -42.25 4.89
CA SER A 202 -2.51 -41.52 3.89
C SER A 202 -2.14 -40.11 4.37
N ASN A 203 -0.89 -39.69 4.16
CA ASN A 203 -0.46 -38.32 4.45
C ASN A 203 -1.08 -37.31 3.46
N PHE A 204 -1.18 -36.03 3.83
CA PHE A 204 -1.70 -34.99 2.93
C PHE A 204 -0.88 -34.89 1.64
N SER A 205 0.44 -35.02 1.77
CA SER A 205 1.40 -35.02 0.67
C SER A 205 1.06 -36.09 -0.38
N GLU A 206 0.88 -37.34 0.06
CA GLU A 206 0.59 -38.47 -0.83
C GLU A 206 -0.78 -38.32 -1.52
N SER A 207 -1.78 -37.79 -0.81
CA SER A 207 -3.11 -37.53 -1.36
C SER A 207 -3.06 -36.49 -2.50
N VAL A 208 -2.30 -35.41 -2.30
CA VAL A 208 -2.08 -34.36 -3.31
C VAL A 208 -1.31 -34.91 -4.49
N GLU A 209 -0.19 -35.60 -4.25
CA GLU A 209 0.64 -36.18 -5.28
C GLU A 209 -0.14 -37.16 -6.16
N ARG A 210 -0.91 -38.07 -5.55
CA ARG A 210 -1.76 -39.03 -6.26
C ARG A 210 -2.79 -38.32 -7.14
N PHE A 211 -3.53 -37.36 -6.58
CA PHE A 211 -4.56 -36.63 -7.31
C PHE A 211 -4.00 -35.90 -8.54
N PHE A 212 -2.92 -35.13 -8.38
CA PHE A 212 -2.36 -34.32 -9.47
C PHE A 212 -1.57 -35.16 -10.49
N THR A 213 -0.98 -36.27 -10.08
CA THR A 213 -0.32 -37.20 -11.01
C THR A 213 -1.35 -37.91 -11.88
N GLU A 214 -2.50 -38.30 -11.32
CA GLU A 214 -3.57 -38.97 -12.07
C GLU A 214 -4.30 -38.00 -13.03
N HIS A 215 -4.64 -36.80 -12.58
CA HIS A 215 -5.46 -35.86 -13.36
C HIS A 215 -4.63 -34.94 -14.28
N TYR A 216 -3.37 -34.66 -13.92
CA TYR A 216 -2.50 -33.71 -14.63
C TYR A 216 -1.07 -34.24 -14.84
N PRO A 217 -0.88 -35.47 -15.38
CA PRO A 217 0.42 -36.16 -15.41
C PRO A 217 1.52 -35.41 -16.17
N SER A 218 1.17 -34.73 -17.27
CA SER A 218 2.15 -34.02 -18.12
C SER A 218 2.57 -32.66 -17.54
N VAL A 219 1.76 -32.08 -16.65
CA VAL A 219 1.85 -30.68 -16.24
C VAL A 219 2.33 -30.54 -14.79
N TYR A 220 1.99 -31.50 -13.94
CA TYR A 220 2.41 -31.54 -12.54
C TYR A 220 3.94 -31.52 -12.41
N LEU A 221 4.45 -30.73 -11.47
CA LEU A 221 5.88 -30.63 -11.17
C LEU A 221 6.18 -31.08 -9.74
N SER A 222 5.60 -30.39 -8.76
CA SER A 222 5.87 -30.65 -7.35
C SER A 222 4.77 -30.03 -6.47
N HIS A 223 4.78 -30.36 -5.20
CA HIS A 223 3.89 -29.75 -4.23
C HIS A 223 4.59 -29.52 -2.89
N PHE A 224 4.03 -28.63 -2.08
CA PHE A 224 4.49 -28.32 -0.74
C PHE A 224 3.28 -28.20 0.19
N VAL A 225 3.18 -29.10 1.17
CA VAL A 225 2.10 -29.09 2.16
C VAL A 225 2.31 -27.94 3.14
N VAL A 226 1.23 -27.23 3.46
CA VAL A 226 1.27 -26.11 4.41
C VAL A 226 1.34 -26.67 5.83
N CYS A 227 2.38 -26.31 6.56
CA CYS A 227 2.54 -26.68 7.97
C CYS A 227 2.18 -25.49 8.88
N ARG A 228 1.64 -25.78 10.06
CA ARG A 228 1.43 -24.75 11.10
C ARG A 228 2.78 -24.37 11.71
N THR A 229 3.27 -23.20 11.32
CA THR A 229 4.59 -22.67 11.72
C THR A 229 4.54 -21.61 12.83
N SER A 230 3.41 -21.42 13.52
CA SER A 230 3.26 -20.32 14.50
C SER A 230 4.33 -20.32 15.61
N LYS A 231 4.70 -21.50 16.13
CA LYS A 231 5.79 -21.64 17.11
C LYS A 231 7.15 -21.28 16.51
N LEU A 232 7.43 -21.79 15.31
CA LEU A 232 8.67 -21.53 14.58
C LEU A 232 8.82 -20.04 14.23
N GLN A 233 7.73 -19.38 13.86
CA GLN A 233 7.72 -17.94 13.60
C GLN A 233 8.02 -17.13 14.87
N GLY A 234 7.50 -17.57 16.02
CA GLY A 234 7.86 -17.01 17.32
C GLY A 234 9.37 -17.08 17.58
N LEU A 235 9.96 -18.27 17.40
CA LEU A 235 11.41 -18.48 17.57
C LEU A 235 12.25 -17.62 16.61
N ILE A 236 11.85 -17.53 15.33
CA ILE A 236 12.53 -16.67 14.35
C ILE A 236 12.45 -15.19 14.77
N SER A 237 11.29 -14.74 15.25
CA SER A 237 11.12 -13.36 15.70
C SER A 237 11.96 -13.02 16.94
N ASP A 238 12.12 -14.00 17.85
CA ASP A 238 13.00 -13.87 19.00
C ASP A 238 14.48 -13.85 18.57
N ALA A 239 14.87 -14.67 17.58
CA ALA A 239 16.20 -14.65 16.99
C ALA A 239 16.52 -13.27 16.40
N ASP A 240 15.62 -12.73 15.57
CA ASP A 240 15.75 -11.42 14.95
C ASP A 240 15.91 -10.31 16.01
N LYS A 241 15.15 -10.40 17.11
CA LYS A 241 15.23 -9.44 18.22
C LYS A 241 16.58 -9.51 18.94
N LEU A 242 17.13 -10.71 19.13
CA LEU A 242 18.46 -10.91 19.70
C LEU A 242 19.55 -10.38 18.76
N TYR A 243 19.48 -10.69 17.46
CA TYR A 243 20.41 -10.18 16.46
C TYR A 243 20.41 -8.65 16.39
N ARG A 244 19.24 -8.00 16.40
CA ARG A 244 19.14 -6.53 16.43
C ARG A 244 19.75 -5.93 17.68
N ARG A 245 19.54 -6.56 18.85
CA ARG A 245 20.17 -6.12 20.11
C ARG A 245 21.68 -6.28 20.07
N LEU A 246 22.19 -7.40 19.55
CA LEU A 246 23.61 -7.67 19.41
C LEU A 246 24.26 -6.66 18.44
N ALA A 247 23.62 -6.38 17.30
CA ALA A 247 24.06 -5.37 16.35
C ALA A 247 24.14 -3.97 17.00
N HIS A 248 23.13 -3.60 17.79
CA HIS A 248 23.13 -2.33 18.53
C HIS A 248 24.27 -2.27 19.56
N LEU A 249 24.48 -3.35 20.34
CA LEU A 249 25.56 -3.44 21.32
C LEU A 249 26.95 -3.34 20.67
N LYS A 250 27.16 -4.03 19.55
CA LYS A 250 28.40 -3.96 18.77
C LYS A 250 28.63 -2.55 18.24
N SER A 251 27.57 -1.88 17.76
CA SER A 251 27.64 -0.49 17.31
C SER A 251 27.96 0.48 18.45
N THR A 252 27.37 0.30 19.64
CA THR A 252 27.61 1.16 20.82
C THR A 252 29.03 0.97 21.39
N ASN A 253 29.54 -0.26 21.40
CA ASN A 253 30.89 -0.55 21.90
C ASN A 253 31.98 0.06 21.00
N HIS A 254 31.77 0.10 19.68
CA HIS A 254 32.68 0.79 18.76
C HIS A 254 32.67 2.32 18.94
N THR A 255 31.53 2.93 19.31
CA THR A 255 31.46 4.37 19.64
C THR A 255 32.07 4.68 21.01
N GLN A 256 31.92 3.79 22.00
CA GLN A 256 32.50 3.97 23.33
C GLN A 256 34.04 3.87 23.34
N GLN A 257 34.66 3.11 22.43
CA GLN A 257 36.13 3.12 22.28
C GLN A 257 36.65 4.44 21.69
N ARG A 258 35.84 5.21 20.94
CA ARG A 258 36.24 6.50 20.36
C ARG A 258 35.97 7.71 21.26
N PHE A 259 35.12 7.58 22.28
CA PHE A 259 34.78 8.68 23.18
C PHE A 259 34.70 8.22 24.63
N ARG A 260 35.84 8.20 25.34
CA ARG A 260 35.96 8.65 26.75
C ARG A 260 37.38 8.50 27.28
N HIS A 261 38.09 9.63 27.31
CA HIS A 261 38.82 10.03 28.52
C HIS A 261 37.87 10.90 29.37
N GLY A 262 37.83 10.65 30.69
CA GLY A 262 37.31 11.59 31.69
C GLY A 262 35.85 11.40 32.12
N GLY A 263 35.64 10.94 33.36
CA GLY A 263 34.36 10.99 34.05
C GLY A 263 34.31 10.14 35.32
N PHE A 264 34.24 10.82 36.47
CA PHE A 264 34.40 10.37 37.86
C PHE A 264 33.57 9.12 38.26
N LEU A 265 34.19 8.19 39.00
CA LEU A 265 33.67 6.92 39.56
C LEU A 265 33.35 5.79 38.55
N GLY A 266 34.40 5.24 37.94
CA GLY A 266 34.38 4.03 37.10
C GLY A 266 34.05 2.71 37.84
N LEU A 267 32.87 2.61 38.45
CA LEU A 267 32.46 1.44 39.25
C LEU A 267 31.31 0.59 38.66
N PHE A 268 30.75 0.95 37.51
CA PHE A 268 29.77 0.10 36.82
C PHE A 268 30.10 -0.06 35.33
N ARG A 269 31.24 -0.72 35.06
CA ARG A 269 31.54 -1.25 33.74
C ARG A 269 30.85 -2.60 33.58
N ARG A 270 29.54 -2.59 33.28
CA ARG A 270 28.82 -3.82 32.96
C ARG A 270 29.33 -4.31 31.60
N ARG A 271 30.32 -5.21 31.60
CA ARG A 271 30.59 -6.03 30.41
C ARG A 271 29.27 -6.70 30.10
N VAL A 272 28.69 -6.35 28.96
CA VAL A 272 27.53 -7.06 28.46
C VAL A 272 28.09 -8.40 28.01
N ASP A 273 27.85 -9.47 28.77
CA ASP A 273 28.36 -10.81 28.47
C ASP A 273 27.84 -11.21 27.09
N LEU A 274 28.73 -11.17 26.11
CA LEU A 274 28.50 -11.73 24.79
C LEU A 274 28.18 -13.22 24.91
N ASP A 275 28.82 -13.89 25.87
CA ASP A 275 28.62 -15.28 26.26
C ASP A 275 27.16 -15.59 26.65
N TYR A 276 26.45 -14.65 27.29
CA TYR A 276 25.02 -14.82 27.59
C TYR A 276 24.15 -14.82 26.32
N TYR A 277 24.49 -13.97 25.35
CA TYR A 277 23.76 -13.89 24.07
C TYR A 277 24.09 -15.06 23.16
N GLU A 278 25.33 -15.52 23.16
CA GLU A 278 25.78 -16.71 22.44
C GLU A 278 25.04 -17.95 22.93
N LYS A 279 25.04 -18.19 24.25
CA LYS A 279 24.28 -19.30 24.85
C LYS A 279 22.78 -19.24 24.52
N LYS A 280 22.20 -18.04 24.51
CA LYS A 280 20.78 -17.85 24.18
C LYS A 280 20.48 -18.08 22.70
N LEU A 281 21.45 -17.85 21.81
CA LEU A 281 21.34 -18.19 20.39
C LEU A 281 21.45 -19.70 20.18
N ASP A 282 22.37 -20.37 20.89
CA ASP A 282 22.50 -21.84 20.85
C ASP A 282 21.21 -22.52 21.34
N ASP A 283 20.69 -22.11 22.50
CA ASP A 283 19.41 -22.60 23.03
C ASP A 283 18.26 -22.41 22.01
N LEU A 284 18.29 -21.32 21.25
CA LEU A 284 17.26 -21.01 20.25
C LEU A 284 17.41 -21.88 18.99
N GLU A 285 18.64 -22.14 18.55
CA GLU A 285 18.93 -23.03 17.43
C GLU A 285 18.47 -24.46 17.75
N ASP A 286 18.74 -24.95 18.95
CA ASP A 286 18.31 -26.27 19.39
C ASP A 286 16.77 -26.37 19.42
N ASN A 287 16.09 -25.36 19.97
CA ASN A 287 14.63 -25.28 19.93
C ASN A 287 14.10 -25.24 18.48
N MET A 288 14.80 -24.58 17.56
CA MET A 288 14.43 -24.54 16.15
C MET A 288 14.55 -25.91 15.48
N ARG A 289 15.64 -26.65 15.74
CA ARG A 289 15.84 -28.03 15.25
C ARG A 289 14.78 -28.99 15.79
N MET A 290 14.43 -28.86 17.06
CA MET A 290 13.37 -29.65 17.69
C MET A 290 11.99 -29.34 17.12
N GLU A 291 11.67 -28.07 16.87
CA GLU A 291 10.40 -27.71 16.24
C GLU A 291 10.36 -28.16 14.76
N GLN A 292 11.47 -28.09 14.02
CA GLN A 292 11.59 -28.59 12.64
C GLN A 292 11.34 -30.10 12.54
N SER A 293 11.92 -30.90 13.45
CA SER A 293 11.68 -32.35 13.47
C SER A 293 10.23 -32.70 13.83
N SER A 294 9.57 -31.86 14.63
CA SER A 294 8.14 -32.00 15.00
C SER A 294 7.15 -31.57 13.90
N MET A 295 7.59 -31.01 12.78
CA MET A 295 6.70 -30.47 11.74
C MET A 295 5.85 -31.54 11.04
N VAL A 296 6.29 -32.81 11.08
CA VAL A 296 5.62 -33.97 10.44
C VAL A 296 4.21 -34.24 11.00
N GLY A 297 3.83 -33.66 12.15
CA GLY A 297 2.48 -33.80 12.73
C GLY A 297 1.62 -32.53 12.71
N LYS A 298 2.10 -31.42 12.14
CA LYS A 298 1.45 -30.09 12.18
C LYS A 298 0.92 -29.65 10.79
N GLU A 299 0.69 -30.61 9.90
CA GLU A 299 0.19 -30.36 8.55
C GLU A 299 -1.25 -29.82 8.59
N VAL A 300 -1.50 -28.81 7.78
CA VAL A 300 -2.82 -28.20 7.56
C VAL A 300 -3.38 -28.82 6.27
N PRO A 301 -4.71 -28.98 6.11
CA PRO A 301 -5.33 -29.45 4.87
C PRO A 301 -5.24 -28.41 3.73
N ALA A 302 -4.04 -27.92 3.44
CA ALA A 302 -3.72 -27.00 2.36
C ALA A 302 -2.32 -27.30 1.80
N ALA A 303 -2.13 -27.10 0.50
CA ALA A 303 -0.85 -27.30 -0.17
C ALA A 303 -0.66 -26.30 -1.32
N PHE A 304 0.59 -25.89 -1.53
CA PHE A 304 1.01 -25.20 -2.75
C PHE A 304 1.39 -26.24 -3.79
N VAL A 305 0.74 -26.22 -4.95
CA VAL A 305 1.02 -27.16 -6.04
C VAL A 305 1.61 -26.39 -7.20
N SER A 306 2.80 -26.80 -7.65
CA SER A 306 3.55 -26.17 -8.72
C SER A 306 3.48 -26.98 -10.00
N PHE A 307 3.44 -26.28 -11.13
CA PHE A 307 3.30 -26.84 -12.47
C PHE A 307 4.45 -26.45 -13.38
N LYS A 308 4.71 -27.27 -14.40
CA LYS A 308 5.76 -27.03 -15.41
C LYS A 308 5.46 -25.83 -16.32
N SER A 309 4.19 -25.45 -16.47
CA SER A 309 3.77 -24.36 -17.36
C SER A 309 2.72 -23.45 -16.73
N ARG A 310 2.71 -22.17 -17.13
CA ARG A 310 1.70 -21.17 -16.70
C ARG A 310 0.29 -21.57 -17.14
N PHE A 311 0.18 -22.06 -18.37
CA PHE A 311 -1.07 -22.56 -18.93
C PHE A 311 -1.61 -23.72 -18.10
N GLY A 312 -0.73 -24.63 -17.70
CA GLY A 312 -1.03 -25.74 -16.82
C GLY A 312 -1.62 -25.34 -15.48
N ALA A 313 -0.95 -24.41 -14.79
CA ALA A 313 -1.43 -23.85 -13.53
C ALA A 313 -2.79 -23.17 -13.70
N SER A 314 -2.95 -22.33 -14.73
CA SER A 314 -4.22 -21.64 -15.00
C SER A 314 -5.36 -22.62 -15.26
N ASN A 315 -5.14 -23.66 -16.07
CA ASN A 315 -6.18 -24.63 -16.41
C ASN A 315 -6.63 -25.41 -15.18
N SER A 316 -5.68 -25.84 -14.34
CA SER A 316 -5.98 -26.55 -13.09
C SER A 316 -6.73 -25.69 -12.07
N PHE A 317 -6.52 -24.36 -12.10
CA PHE A 317 -7.23 -23.41 -11.22
C PHE A 317 -8.66 -23.15 -11.68
N THR A 318 -8.89 -23.04 -13.00
CA THR A 318 -10.21 -22.71 -13.55
C THR A 318 -11.18 -23.88 -13.56
N HIS A 319 -10.70 -25.12 -13.52
CA HIS A 319 -11.55 -26.29 -13.47
C HIS A 319 -11.87 -26.69 -12.02
N PRO A 320 -13.13 -26.53 -11.55
CA PRO A 320 -13.50 -26.98 -10.23
C PRO A 320 -13.36 -28.51 -10.14
N THR A 321 -12.44 -28.96 -9.29
CA THR A 321 -12.10 -30.38 -9.15
C THR A 321 -13.09 -31.18 -8.27
N ARG A 322 -14.12 -30.53 -7.69
CA ARG A 322 -15.22 -31.21 -6.98
C ARG A 322 -16.52 -30.39 -6.95
N GLY A 323 -17.64 -31.06 -7.22
CA GLY A 323 -19.00 -30.48 -7.35
C GLY A 323 -19.74 -30.10 -6.05
N LYS A 324 -19.05 -29.79 -4.95
CA LYS A 324 -19.69 -29.22 -3.74
C LYS A 324 -18.86 -28.09 -3.15
N PRO A 325 -19.23 -26.81 -3.37
CA PRO A 325 -18.72 -25.74 -2.55
C PRO A 325 -19.24 -25.96 -1.13
N HIS A 326 -18.35 -26.29 -0.19
CA HIS A 326 -18.70 -26.29 1.22
C HIS A 326 -19.00 -24.83 1.62
N ARG A 327 -20.30 -24.51 1.75
CA ARG A 327 -20.75 -23.34 2.52
C ARG A 327 -20.24 -23.53 3.95
N LEU A 328 -19.33 -22.67 4.37
CA LEU A 328 -19.10 -22.43 5.79
C LEU A 328 -20.40 -21.83 6.35
N SER A 329 -21.09 -22.59 7.20
CA SER A 329 -22.16 -22.12 8.07
C SER A 329 -21.59 -21.47 9.32
#